data_AF-A0A1V5RWN1-F1
#
_entry.id   AF-A0A1V5RWN1-F1
#
_cell.length_a   1.000
_cell.length_b   1.000
_cell.length_c   1.000
_cell.angle_alpha   90.00
_cell.angle_beta   90.00
_cell.angle_gamma   90.00
#
_symmetry.space_group_name_H-M   'P 1'
#
loop_
_entity.id
_entity.type
_entity.pdbx_description
1 polymer ?
#
loop_
_entity_poly.entity_id
_entity_poly.type
_entity_poly.pdbx_seq_one_letter_code
_entity_poly.pdbx_strand_id
1 'polypeptide(L)' 'MSETNITEILLSSLRGQAARFPTELRDIEVALNALELRRAFTLMQRLKERGLWEPAADASEALEDFWWEYGQ' A
#
# COMPACT_ATOMS: atom_id res chain seq x y z
N MET A 1 -12.97 -11.32 -8.13
CA MET A 1 -12.19 -10.11 -8.46
C MET A 1 -10.96 -10.21 -7.60
N SER A 2 -9.84 -10.55 -8.23
CA SER A 2 -8.71 -11.28 -7.63
C SER A 2 -7.75 -10.33 -6.92
N GLU A 3 -7.04 -10.82 -5.89
CA GLU A 3 -6.02 -10.14 -5.05
C GLU A 3 -5.03 -9.26 -5.85
N THR A 4 -4.77 -9.63 -7.09
CA THR A 4 -3.98 -8.88 -8.08
C THR A 4 -4.50 -7.44 -8.26
N ASN A 5 -5.81 -7.21 -8.23
CA ASN A 5 -6.39 -5.89 -8.47
C ASN A 5 -6.15 -4.93 -7.28
N ILE A 6 -6.30 -5.40 -6.04
CA ILE A 6 -6.15 -4.56 -4.83
C ILE A 6 -4.69 -4.08 -4.71
N THR A 7 -3.74 -5.02 -4.80
CA THR A 7 -2.32 -4.72 -4.70
C THR A 7 -1.81 -3.85 -5.86
N GLU A 8 -2.33 -4.04 -7.07
CA GLU A 8 -1.99 -3.21 -8.23
C GLU A 8 -2.48 -1.77 -8.08
N ILE A 9 -3.72 -1.56 -7.60
CA ILE A 9 -4.26 -0.21 -7.33
C ILE A 9 -3.37 0.51 -6.31
N LEU A 10 -3.02 -0.16 -5.20
CA LEU A 10 -2.17 0.39 -4.15
C LEU A 10 -0.78 0.72 -4.67
N LEU A 11 -0.13 -0.21 -5.38
CA LEU A 11 1.21 -0.01 -5.93
C LEU A 11 1.24 1.08 -6.98
N SER A 12 0.22 1.18 -7.84
CA SER A 12 0.10 2.25 -8.83
C SER A 12 0.04 3.62 -8.14
N SER A 13 -0.80 3.75 -7.11
CA SER A 13 -0.92 4.97 -6.32
C SER A 13 0.39 5.35 -5.61
N LEU A 14 1.04 4.38 -4.96
CA LEU A 14 2.31 4.58 -4.27
C LEU A 14 3.44 4.99 -5.24
N ARG A 15 3.53 4.32 -6.40
CA ARG A 15 4.53 4.62 -7.43
C ARG A 15 4.36 6.00 -8.04
N GLY A 16 3.11 6.47 -8.18
CA GLY A 16 2.82 7.84 -8.63
C GLY A 16 3.41 8.92 -7.72
N GLN A 17 3.66 8.59 -6.44
CA GLN A 17 4.22 9.51 -5.44
C GLN A 17 5.59 9.08 -4.92
N ALA A 18 6.23 8.10 -5.56
CA ALA A 18 7.48 7.46 -5.13
C ALA A 18 8.60 8.43 -4.78
N ALA A 19 8.69 9.57 -5.50
CA ALA A 19 9.72 10.58 -5.29
C ALA A 19 9.71 11.17 -3.87
N ARG A 20 8.57 11.10 -3.16
CA ARG A 20 8.42 11.61 -1.79
C ARG A 20 8.93 10.63 -0.72
N PHE A 21 8.96 9.33 -1.02
CA PHE A 21 9.26 8.26 -0.05
C PHE A 21 9.91 7.02 -0.74
N PRO A 22 11.05 7.18 -1.44
CA PRO A 22 11.61 6.11 -2.26
C PRO A 22 12.04 4.88 -1.45
N THR A 23 12.52 5.08 -0.21
CA THR A 23 12.92 3.98 0.69
C THR A 23 11.71 3.21 1.18
N GLU A 24 10.67 3.89 1.66
CA GLU A 24 9.46 3.24 2.16
C GLU A 24 8.70 2.51 1.05
N LEU A 25 8.68 3.06 -0.17
CA LEU A 25 8.13 2.36 -1.32
C LEU A 25 8.85 1.02 -1.54
N ARG A 26 10.19 1.03 -1.50
CA ARG A 26 10.96 -0.20 -1.68
C ARG A 26 10.66 -1.23 -0.59
N ASP A 27 10.53 -0.79 0.66
CA ASP A 27 10.19 -1.67 1.78
C ASP A 27 8.79 -2.27 1.64
N ILE A 28 7.81 -1.50 1.14
CA ILE A 28 6.47 -1.99 0.84
C ILE A 28 6.51 -3.04 -0.27
N GLU A 29 7.22 -2.76 -1.37
CA GLU A 29 7.37 -3.72 -2.47
C GLU A 29 8.05 -5.02 -2.01
N VAL A 30 9.06 -4.94 -1.15
CA VAL A 30 9.71 -6.13 -0.58
C VAL A 30 8.73 -6.91 0.30
N ALA A 31 7.99 -6.23 1.18
CA ALA A 31 7.01 -6.88 2.05
C ALA A 31 5.88 -7.58 1.24
N LEU A 32 5.39 -6.94 0.18
CA LEU A 32 4.39 -7.52 -0.72
C LEU A 32 4.94 -8.76 -1.46
N ASN A 33 6.15 -8.68 -2.01
CA ASN A 33 6.78 -9.83 -2.69
C ASN A 33 7.08 -11.00 -1.74
N ALA A 34 7.34 -10.71 -0.47
CA ALA A 34 7.54 -11.71 0.57
C ALA A 34 6.22 -12.25 1.17
N LEU A 35 5.06 -11.76 0.70
CA LEU A 35 3.73 -12.05 1.25
C LEU A 35 3.59 -11.67 2.74
N GLU A 36 4.39 -10.70 3.20
CA GLU A 36 4.30 -10.12 4.54
C GLU A 36 3.20 -9.04 4.57
N LEU A 37 1.95 -9.45 4.29
CA LEU A 37 0.84 -8.52 3.99
C LEU A 37 0.53 -7.58 5.15
N ARG A 38 0.53 -8.08 6.38
CA ARG A 38 0.37 -7.25 7.58
C ARG A 38 1.45 -6.18 7.73
N ARG A 39 2.69 -6.51 7.37
CA ARG A 39 3.80 -5.55 7.38
C ARG A 39 3.62 -4.52 6.26
N ALA A 40 3.27 -4.96 5.06
CA ALA A 40 3.00 -4.08 3.93
C ALA A 40 1.89 -3.07 4.27
N PHE A 41 0.78 -3.53 4.85
CA PHE A 41 -0.29 -2.66 5.34
C PHE A 41 0.22 -1.63 6.36
N THR A 42 0.96 -2.08 7.37
CA THR A 42 1.46 -1.19 8.43
C THR A 42 2.36 -0.08 7.86
N LEU A 43 3.18 -0.40 6.86
CA LEU A 43 4.03 0.58 6.17
C LEU A 43 3.18 1.57 5.36
N MET A 44 2.20 1.08 4.61
CA MET A 44 1.26 1.91 3.84
C MET A 44 0.45 2.85 4.75
N GLN A 45 -0.10 2.34 5.85
CA GLN A 45 -0.86 3.14 6.83
C GLN A 45 0.02 4.24 7.44
N ARG A 46 1.26 3.92 7.84
CA ARG A 46 2.19 4.91 8.38
C ARG A 46 2.52 6.03 7.38
N LEU A 47 2.65 5.71 6.10
CA LEU A 47 2.84 6.72 5.06
C LEU A 47 1.63 7.66 4.94
N LYS A 48 0.41 7.10 5.00
CA LYS A 48 -0.84 7.85 5.00
C LYS A 48 -0.96 8.75 6.23
N GLU A 49 -0.72 8.22 7.43
CA GLU A 49 -0.78 8.97 8.70
C GLU A 49 0.24 10.11 8.78
N ARG A 50 1.43 9.93 8.20
CA ARG A 50 2.47 10.96 8.14
C ARG A 50 2.20 12.02 7.06
N GLY A 51 1.15 11.85 6.25
CA GLY A 51 0.83 12.73 5.12
C GLY A 51 1.86 12.67 3.99
N LEU A 52 2.69 11.62 3.94
CA LEU A 52 3.69 11.44 2.88
C LEU A 52 3.05 10.85 1.62
N TRP A 53 2.09 9.95 1.83
CA TRP A 53 1.28 9.35 0.78
C TRP A 53 -0.16 9.83 0.92
N GLU A 54 -0.68 10.45 -0.13
CA GLU A 54 -2.05 10.95 -0.21
C GLU A 54 -2.81 10.11 -1.26
N PRO A 55 -3.38 8.95 -0.88
CA PRO A 55 -4.08 8.11 -1.83
C PRO A 55 -5.34 8.80 -2.37
N ALA A 56 -5.60 8.62 -3.67
CA ALA A 56 -6.90 8.93 -4.27
C ALA A 56 -7.99 8.00 -3.73
N ALA A 57 -9.26 8.29 -4.04
CA ALA A 57 -10.41 7.60 -3.46
C ALA A 57 -10.36 6.08 -3.68
N ASP A 58 -10.02 5.64 -4.90
CA ASP A 58 -9.85 4.24 -5.29
C ASP A 58 -8.74 3.53 -4.50
N ALA A 59 -7.60 4.19 -4.31
CA ALA A 59 -6.50 3.66 -3.53
C ALA A 59 -6.79 3.65 -2.03
N SER A 60 -7.62 4.56 -1.53
CA SER A 60 -8.06 4.53 -0.14
C SER A 60 -9.04 3.39 0.12
N GLU A 61 -9.99 3.15 -0.80
CA GLU A 61 -10.90 2.00 -0.76
C GLU A 61 -10.10 0.69 -0.82
N ALA A 62 -9.15 0.58 -1.77
CA ALA A 62 -8.27 -0.58 -1.86
C ALA A 62 -7.43 -0.81 -0.59
N LEU A 63 -7.04 0.23 0.13
CA LEU A 63 -6.29 0.09 1.38
C LEU A 63 -7.16 -0.46 2.52
N GLU A 64 -8.43 -0.07 2.56
CA GLU A 64 -9.41 -0.59 3.51
C GLU A 64 -9.74 -2.05 3.21
N ASP A 65 -9.96 -2.39 1.94
CA ASP A 65 -10.15 -3.78 1.48
C ASP A 65 -8.92 -4.64 1.81
N PHE A 66 -7.71 -4.12 1.57
CA PHE A 66 -6.47 -4.81 1.90
C PHE A 66 -6.34 -5.10 3.41
N TRP A 67 -6.75 -4.17 4.28
CA TRP A 67 -6.78 -4.41 5.72
C TRP A 67 -7.80 -5.48 6.09
N TRP A 68 -8.99 -5.41 5.51
CA TRP A 68 -10.03 -6.38 5.80
C TRP A 68 -9.63 -7.80 5.38
N GLU A 69 -9.01 -7.95 4.22
CA GLU A 69 -8.59 -9.25 3.68
C GLU A 69 -7.34 -9.83 4.37
N TYR A 70 -6.34 -9.00 4.70
CA TYR A 70 -5.01 -9.49 5.12
C TYR A 70 -4.49 -8.94 6.44
N GLY A 71 -5.25 -8.04 7.08
CA GLY A 71 -4.83 -7.31 8.27
C GLY A 71 -5.08 -7.99 9.61
N GLN A 72 -5.94 -9.03 9.63
CA GLN A 72 -6.28 -9.80 10.83
C GLN A 72 -5.07 -10.59 11.37
#